data_AF-A0A1Y1K793-F1
#
_entry.id   AF-A0A1Y1K793-F1
#
_cell.length_a   1.000
_cell.length_b   1.000
_cell.length_c   1.000
_cell.angle_alpha   90.00
_cell.angle_beta   90.00
_cell.angle_gamma   90.00
#
_symmetry.space_group_name_H-M   'P 1'
#
loop_
_entity.id
_entity.type
_entity.pdbx_description
1 polymer ?
#
loop_
_entity_poly.entity_id
_entity_poly.type
_entity_poly.pdbx_seq_one_letter_code
_entity_poly.pdbx_strand_id
1 'polypeptide(L)'
;DLKQADIAALMSYLIGAEFPANSVGELPLSYLAADNSEKANASLVNAKGILEMYRVKENKKKTNELRFKAYHAFDGESSSPENRIAAIADLIASGQYEEAIEESNTLIQVTLQGLRYLQTYDWLFLRALITMGYLGWMAYAITTVVDMFVVHEVISAQRTLYGTATFLGVLFALYASFIISKSPLTYYLYAFFPVVFWEEVYAHRQSLYHGRLILFGHIQSAGGAASLFLHTVFYIAVIQSLAVGYIYREVLTGLFILAAAWPFMYGLSFIQDHTLLSMTWAASCLTMSTFTLLPAMKVESIGLILAGGFAMFLVGFLYLIFEDIVLADFTWAVNSNHSLNKTNKNVQRTLTGIQVGLILLSMLVTRSSALSLQAKRGLPVGNQVLGWAILIVSLLMPLLYRLQPNTHYLHRLVVIFLTCAPAFVILTISYEGLFYVAFSVTLLVWVRLEYAAEIFCRKHQQNNGSLVQPNTLDQDLMQHRALRLSDARVALFFMVLLQSAFFSTGNVASVSSFSLDSVNRLIPVFDPFSQGALLILKLMIPFALISANLGVLNKRLGVAPSALFMVVMAISDILTLYFFWVVKDEGSW
;
A
#
# COMPACT_ATOMS: atom_id res chain seq x y z
N ASP A 1 -16.31 31.96 -0.03
CA ASP A 1 -16.02 30.85 0.91
C ASP A 1 -15.11 31.34 2.03
N LEU A 2 -15.44 30.95 3.25
CA LEU A 2 -14.71 31.30 4.47
C LEU A 2 -13.73 30.15 4.78
N LYS A 3 -12.46 30.44 5.07
CA LYS A 3 -11.53 29.36 5.44
C LYS A 3 -11.90 28.86 6.83
N GLN A 4 -11.75 27.57 7.07
CA GLN A 4 -12.09 26.96 8.37
C GLN A 4 -11.34 27.62 9.55
N ALA A 5 -10.10 28.06 9.31
CA ALA A 5 -9.29 28.78 10.30
C ALA A 5 -9.91 30.12 10.74
N ASP A 6 -10.66 30.78 9.84
CA ASP A 6 -11.19 32.13 10.05
C ASP A 6 -12.49 32.12 10.87
N ILE A 7 -13.18 30.96 10.94
CA ILE A 7 -14.46 30.81 11.66
C ILE A 7 -14.30 31.17 13.14
N ALA A 8 -13.21 30.73 13.78
CA ALA A 8 -12.98 31.00 15.20
C ALA A 8 -12.76 32.49 15.47
N ALA A 9 -12.02 33.19 14.59
CA ALA A 9 -11.82 34.63 14.70
C ALA A 9 -13.14 35.39 14.52
N LEU A 10 -13.95 35.00 13.52
CA LEU A 10 -15.27 35.59 13.29
C LEU A 10 -16.20 35.40 14.49
N MET A 11 -16.28 34.18 15.03
CA MET A 11 -17.15 33.90 16.18
C MET A 11 -16.74 34.69 17.43
N SER A 12 -15.45 34.75 17.75
CA SER A 12 -14.94 35.54 18.88
C SER A 12 -15.33 37.01 18.75
N TYR A 13 -15.16 37.60 17.56
CA TYR A 13 -15.53 38.99 17.32
C TYR A 13 -17.04 39.23 17.50
N LEU A 14 -17.89 38.36 16.94
CA LEU A 14 -19.35 38.51 17.00
C LEU A 14 -19.91 38.41 18.42
N ILE A 15 -19.29 37.62 19.30
CA ILE A 15 -19.71 37.47 20.70
C ILE A 15 -19.00 38.47 21.64
N GLY A 16 -18.14 39.34 21.12
CA GLY A 16 -17.36 40.31 21.90
C GLY A 16 -16.31 39.66 22.81
N ALA A 17 -15.85 38.46 22.47
CA ALA A 17 -14.79 37.76 23.20
C ALA A 17 -13.42 38.06 22.61
N GLU A 18 -12.37 37.83 23.39
CA GLU A 18 -11.00 37.89 22.90
C GLU A 18 -10.76 36.85 21.79
N PHE A 19 -9.86 37.18 20.85
CA PHE A 19 -9.44 36.21 19.84
C PHE A 19 -8.77 35.00 20.52
N PRO A 20 -8.98 33.78 20.01
CA PRO A 20 -8.38 32.60 20.60
C PRO A 20 -6.85 32.70 20.61
N ALA A 21 -6.21 32.31 21.73
CA ALA A 21 -4.76 32.47 21.93
C ALA A 21 -3.88 31.78 20.87
N ASN A 22 -4.38 30.75 20.18
CA ASN A 22 -3.68 30.04 19.11
C ASN A 22 -4.34 30.27 17.73
N SER A 23 -5.07 31.36 17.56
CA SER A 23 -5.75 31.66 16.29
C SER A 23 -4.75 32.04 15.19
N VAL A 24 -4.87 31.36 14.06
CA VAL A 24 -4.24 31.75 12.77
C VAL A 24 -5.27 32.33 11.79
N GLY A 25 -6.53 32.50 12.23
CA GLY A 25 -7.64 32.92 11.38
C GLY A 25 -7.64 34.42 11.10
N GLU A 26 -7.81 34.78 9.84
CA GLU A 26 -8.01 36.16 9.40
C GLU A 26 -9.45 36.58 9.68
N LEU A 27 -9.67 37.75 10.30
CA LEU A 27 -11.02 38.24 10.55
C LEU A 27 -11.69 38.65 9.22
N PRO A 28 -12.78 37.98 8.79
CA PRO A 28 -13.35 38.24 7.48
C PRO A 28 -14.27 39.48 7.56
N LEU A 29 -13.67 40.66 7.33
CA LEU A 29 -14.30 41.98 7.51
C LEU A 29 -15.57 42.19 6.67
N SER A 30 -15.72 41.49 5.55
CA SER A 30 -16.90 41.55 4.67
C SER A 30 -18.18 41.04 5.33
N TYR A 31 -18.07 40.22 6.38
CA TYR A 31 -19.21 39.68 7.13
C TYR A 31 -19.60 40.57 8.33
N LEU A 32 -18.88 41.66 8.57
CA LEU A 32 -19.12 42.56 9.69
C LEU A 32 -19.97 43.75 9.25
N ALA A 33 -21.13 43.92 9.89
CA ALA A 33 -21.97 45.10 9.78
C ALA A 33 -21.44 46.23 10.69
N ALA A 34 -20.16 46.56 10.52
CA ALA A 34 -19.40 47.56 11.28
C ALA A 34 -18.91 48.68 10.36
N ASP A 35 -18.65 49.86 10.93
CA ASP A 35 -18.06 50.99 10.19
C ASP A 35 -16.58 50.73 9.88
N ASN A 36 -15.98 51.57 9.02
CA ASN A 36 -14.59 51.37 8.61
C ASN A 36 -13.60 51.58 9.78
N SER A 37 -13.96 52.38 10.78
CA SER A 37 -13.15 52.62 11.99
C SER A 37 -13.08 51.37 12.88
N GLU A 38 -14.23 50.75 13.16
CA GLU A 38 -14.32 49.50 13.91
C GLU A 38 -13.63 48.37 13.15
N LYS A 39 -13.81 48.28 11.83
CA LYS A 39 -13.13 47.28 10.99
C LYS A 39 -11.61 47.43 11.01
N ALA A 40 -11.09 48.67 10.94
CA ALA A 40 -9.66 48.94 11.02
C ALA A 40 -9.08 48.55 12.39
N ASN A 41 -9.77 48.90 13.48
CA ASN A 41 -9.36 48.51 14.83
C ASN A 41 -9.41 46.99 15.02
N ALA A 42 -10.47 46.33 14.58
CA ALA A 42 -10.63 44.89 14.68
C ALA A 42 -9.55 44.14 13.88
N SER A 43 -9.22 44.63 12.68
CA SER A 43 -8.14 44.10 11.84
C SER A 43 -6.77 44.25 12.51
N LEU A 44 -6.47 45.41 13.10
CA LEU A 44 -5.23 45.63 13.85
C LEU A 44 -5.12 44.71 15.08
N VAL A 45 -6.20 44.48 15.82
CA VAL A 45 -6.20 43.56 16.98
C VAL A 45 -5.99 42.12 16.53
N ASN A 46 -6.61 41.70 15.43
CA ASN A 46 -6.39 40.38 14.83
C ASN A 46 -4.92 40.21 14.39
N ALA A 47 -4.35 41.22 13.71
CA ALA A 47 -2.94 41.24 13.30
C ALA A 47 -1.98 41.13 14.50
N LYS A 48 -2.23 41.88 15.57
CA LYS A 48 -1.45 41.80 16.82
C LYS A 48 -1.50 40.40 17.44
N GLY A 49 -2.67 39.76 17.47
CA GLY A 49 -2.84 38.41 17.99
C GLY A 49 -2.02 37.37 17.22
N ILE A 50 -2.08 37.41 15.88
CA ILE A 50 -1.31 36.50 15.02
C ILE A 50 0.20 36.77 15.15
N LEU A 51 0.60 38.03 15.27
CA LEU A 51 2.00 38.43 15.44
C LEU A 51 2.58 37.99 16.78
N GLU A 52 1.82 38.06 17.86
CA GLU A 52 2.31 37.59 19.16
C GLU A 52 2.60 36.08 19.13
N MET A 53 1.77 35.30 18.43
CA MET A 53 2.05 33.89 18.20
C MET A 53 3.34 33.68 17.38
N TYR A 54 3.62 34.54 16.40
CA TYR A 54 4.90 34.52 15.67
C TYR A 54 6.06 34.77 16.64
N ARG A 55 6.00 35.84 17.45
CA ARG A 55 7.06 36.19 18.41
C ARG A 55 7.34 35.08 19.42
N VAL A 56 6.31 34.48 20.00
CA VAL A 56 6.47 33.37 20.94
C VAL A 56 7.17 32.18 20.27
N LYS A 57 6.78 31.81 19.04
CA LYS A 57 7.43 30.73 18.29
C LYS A 57 8.86 31.09 17.88
N GLU A 58 9.09 32.32 17.47
CA GLU A 58 10.40 32.83 17.07
C GLU A 58 11.36 32.78 18.26
N ASN A 59 10.97 33.29 19.41
CA ASN A 59 11.79 33.29 20.62
C ASN A 59 12.10 31.86 21.08
N LYS A 60 11.11 30.96 21.01
CA LYS A 60 11.31 29.53 21.28
C LYS A 60 12.34 28.91 20.33
N LYS A 61 12.26 29.23 19.03
CA LYS A 61 13.22 28.74 18.03
C LYS A 61 14.60 29.35 18.23
N LYS A 62 14.70 30.65 18.49
CA LYS A 62 15.96 31.35 18.75
C LYS A 62 16.69 30.83 19.99
N THR A 63 15.97 30.41 21.02
CA THR A 63 16.56 29.88 22.26
C THR A 63 17.04 28.43 22.10
N ASN A 64 16.36 27.66 21.25
CA ASN A 64 16.62 26.23 21.13
C ASN A 64 17.51 25.89 19.92
N GLU A 65 17.47 26.63 18.82
CA GLU A 65 18.25 26.29 17.62
C GLU A 65 19.71 26.73 17.73
N LEU A 66 20.64 25.81 17.42
CA LEU A 66 22.08 26.09 17.37
C LEU A 66 22.45 27.22 16.41
N ARG A 67 21.73 27.32 15.28
CA ARG A 67 21.93 28.36 14.26
C ARG A 67 20.59 28.89 13.79
N PHE A 68 20.01 29.79 14.59
CA PHE A 68 18.77 30.47 14.26
C PHE A 68 18.98 31.50 13.13
N LYS A 69 18.08 31.52 12.16
CA LYS A 69 17.96 32.54 11.13
C LYS A 69 16.55 33.13 11.20
N ALA A 70 16.46 34.45 11.34
CA ALA A 70 15.19 35.15 11.39
C ALA A 70 14.49 35.11 10.02
N TYR A 71 13.17 35.33 10.02
CA TYR A 71 12.41 35.43 8.79
C TYR A 71 12.77 36.75 8.07
N HIS A 72 13.23 36.66 6.82
CA HIS A 72 13.78 37.78 6.07
C HIS A 72 12.84 39.00 5.98
N ALA A 73 11.52 38.79 5.97
CA ALA A 73 10.56 39.90 5.88
C ALA A 73 10.48 40.77 7.15
N PHE A 74 11.04 40.30 8.27
CA PHE A 74 11.12 41.04 9.54
C PHE A 74 12.56 41.41 9.95
N ASP A 75 13.55 41.15 9.08
CA ASP A 75 14.98 41.28 9.39
C ASP A 75 15.53 42.71 9.20
N GLY A 76 14.76 43.62 8.58
CA GLY A 76 15.14 45.03 8.35
C GLY A 76 14.53 46.01 9.36
N GLU A 77 15.26 47.08 9.70
CA GLU A 77 14.83 48.13 10.66
C GLU A 77 13.47 48.77 10.29
N SER A 78 13.24 49.08 9.01
CA SER A 78 11.96 49.65 8.55
C SER A 78 10.83 48.62 8.42
N SER A 79 11.17 47.33 8.44
CA SER A 79 10.23 46.21 8.29
C SER A 79 9.89 45.53 9.61
N SER A 80 10.40 46.05 10.74
CA SER A 80 10.15 45.46 12.05
C SER A 80 8.65 45.42 12.34
N PRO A 81 8.15 44.35 13.00
CA PRO A 81 6.74 44.25 13.33
C PRO A 81 6.23 45.43 14.17
N GLU A 82 7.07 45.99 15.04
CA GLU A 82 6.74 47.14 15.89
C GLU A 82 6.52 48.41 15.07
N ASN A 83 7.38 48.67 14.08
CA ASN A 83 7.26 49.83 13.21
C ASN A 83 6.02 49.73 12.31
N ARG A 84 5.69 48.52 11.83
CA ARG A 84 4.46 48.28 11.06
C ARG A 84 3.21 48.48 11.91
N ILE A 85 3.19 48.01 13.16
CA ILE A 85 2.06 48.25 14.08
C ILE A 85 1.89 49.75 14.37
N ALA A 86 2.99 50.47 14.60
CA ALA A 86 2.96 51.91 14.85
C ALA A 86 2.40 52.66 13.63
N ALA A 87 2.88 52.34 12.42
CA ALA A 87 2.37 52.93 11.18
C ALA A 87 0.86 52.69 10.98
N ILE A 88 0.38 51.47 11.25
CA ILE A 88 -1.06 51.18 11.16
C ILE A 88 -1.85 51.98 12.20
N ALA A 89 -1.34 52.11 13.44
CA ALA A 89 -1.99 52.90 14.48
C ALA A 89 -2.07 54.39 14.10
N ASP A 90 -1.02 54.93 13.47
CA ASP A 90 -0.97 56.30 12.97
C ASP A 90 -1.99 56.52 11.84
N LEU A 91 -2.15 55.55 10.92
CA LEU A 91 -3.19 55.59 9.87
C LEU A 91 -4.61 55.58 10.44
N ILE A 92 -4.85 54.82 11.51
CA ILE A 92 -6.15 54.83 12.21
C ILE A 92 -6.38 56.19 12.88
N ALA A 93 -5.34 56.78 13.49
CA ALA A 93 -5.42 58.09 14.13
C ALA A 93 -5.61 59.24 13.13
N SER A 94 -5.07 59.12 11.91
CA SER A 94 -5.25 60.09 10.81
C SER A 94 -6.61 59.97 10.10
N GLY A 95 -7.39 58.92 10.40
CA GLY A 95 -8.69 58.65 9.77
C GLY A 95 -8.60 57.90 8.43
N GLN A 96 -7.42 57.41 8.04
CA GLN A 96 -7.18 56.64 6.83
C GLN A 96 -7.50 55.16 7.05
N TYR A 97 -8.77 54.84 7.31
CA TYR A 97 -9.20 53.50 7.73
C TYR A 97 -9.01 52.42 6.65
N GLU A 98 -9.18 52.75 5.38
CA GLU A 98 -9.02 51.79 4.28
C GLU A 98 -7.54 51.37 4.13
N GLU A 99 -6.62 52.33 4.18
CA GLU A 99 -5.18 52.09 4.16
C GLU A 99 -4.74 51.29 5.40
N ALA A 100 -5.29 51.60 6.58
CA ALA A 100 -5.01 50.85 7.80
C ALA A 100 -5.46 49.38 7.72
N ILE A 101 -6.60 49.10 7.08
CA ILE A 101 -7.09 47.73 6.84
C ILE A 101 -6.17 46.99 5.87
N GLU A 102 -5.74 47.64 4.79
CA GLU A 102 -4.85 47.04 3.79
C GLU A 102 -3.47 46.71 4.38
N GLU A 103 -2.88 47.62 5.14
CA GLU A 103 -1.61 47.40 5.84
C GLU A 103 -1.74 46.33 6.95
N SER A 104 -2.88 46.30 7.67
CA SER A 104 -3.16 45.24 8.64
C SER A 104 -3.23 43.86 7.97
N ASN A 105 -3.91 43.75 6.82
CA ASN A 105 -3.97 42.50 6.08
C ASN A 105 -2.58 42.10 5.57
N THR A 106 -1.82 43.04 5.03
CA THR A 106 -0.44 42.80 4.60
C THR A 106 0.43 42.27 5.76
N LEU A 107 0.31 42.86 6.95
CA LEU A 107 0.99 42.36 8.15
C LEU A 107 0.52 40.95 8.52
N ILE A 108 -0.78 40.66 8.47
CA ILE A 108 -1.33 39.31 8.73
C ILE A 108 -0.72 38.29 7.75
N GLN A 109 -0.73 38.57 6.45
CA GLN A 109 -0.20 37.65 5.44
C GLN A 109 1.30 37.37 5.64
N VAL A 110 2.10 38.42 5.86
CA VAL A 110 3.54 38.28 6.11
C VAL A 110 3.80 37.51 7.41
N THR A 111 3.00 37.75 8.46
CA THR A 111 3.11 37.06 9.74
C THR A 111 2.74 35.58 9.62
N LEU A 112 1.68 35.24 8.88
CA LEU A 112 1.29 33.86 8.61
C LEU A 112 2.37 33.11 7.81
N GLN A 113 3.01 33.77 6.84
CA GLN A 113 4.16 33.21 6.13
C GLN A 113 5.36 33.00 7.06
N GLY A 114 5.66 33.96 7.96
CA GLY A 114 6.68 33.83 8.98
C GLY A 114 6.39 32.69 9.96
N LEU A 115 5.13 32.52 10.37
CA LEU A 115 4.68 31.39 11.20
C LEU A 115 4.92 30.06 10.50
N ARG A 116 4.58 29.97 9.21
CA ARG A 116 4.84 28.78 8.39
C ARG A 116 6.34 28.50 8.27
N TYR A 117 7.16 29.53 8.10
CA TYR A 117 8.63 29.41 8.08
C TYR A 117 9.16 28.81 9.40
N LEU A 118 8.70 29.30 10.55
CA LEU A 118 9.11 28.78 11.85
C LEU A 118 8.59 27.36 12.13
N GLN A 119 7.38 27.03 11.66
CA GLN A 119 6.81 25.68 11.78
C GLN A 119 7.55 24.66 10.90
N THR A 120 8.02 25.08 9.73
CA THR A 120 8.74 24.23 8.77
C THR A 120 10.27 24.36 8.90
N TYR A 121 10.76 25.01 9.95
CA TYR A 121 12.19 25.34 10.12
C TYR A 121 13.09 24.09 10.09
N ASP A 122 12.69 23.01 10.76
CA ASP A 122 13.47 21.76 10.82
C ASP A 122 13.09 20.79 9.70
N TRP A 123 12.12 21.17 8.85
CA TRP A 123 11.44 20.23 7.96
C TRP A 123 12.39 19.61 6.95
N LEU A 124 13.29 20.40 6.36
CA LEU A 124 14.26 19.90 5.39
C LEU A 124 15.25 18.92 6.03
N PHE A 125 15.74 19.25 7.23
CA PHE A 125 16.63 18.36 7.98
C PHE A 125 15.92 17.06 8.34
N LEU A 126 14.72 17.13 8.90
CA LEU A 126 13.96 15.95 9.28
C LEU A 126 13.55 15.11 8.06
N ARG A 127 13.16 15.75 6.95
CA ARG A 127 12.86 15.07 5.68
C ARG A 127 14.09 14.36 5.12
N ALA A 128 15.26 14.99 5.16
CA ALA A 128 16.51 14.36 4.73
C ALA A 128 16.85 13.16 5.63
N LEU A 129 16.72 13.31 6.94
CA LEU A 129 16.99 12.25 7.92
C LEU A 129 16.05 11.04 7.73
N ILE A 130 14.75 11.28 7.61
CA ILE A 130 13.74 10.24 7.36
C ILE A 130 13.98 9.58 5.99
N THR A 131 14.29 10.36 4.96
CA THR A 131 14.64 9.83 3.62
C THR A 131 15.86 8.93 3.69
N MET A 132 16.91 9.33 4.41
CA MET A 132 18.10 8.49 4.64
C MET A 132 17.77 7.23 5.44
N GLY A 133 16.79 7.29 6.35
CA GLY A 133 16.25 6.14 7.07
C GLY A 133 15.58 5.13 6.14
N TYR A 134 14.66 5.59 5.29
CA TYR A 134 14.01 4.73 4.28
C TYR A 134 15.01 4.17 3.27
N LEU A 135 15.93 4.99 2.75
CA LEU A 135 17.00 4.53 1.86
C LEU A 135 17.89 3.48 2.52
N GLY A 136 18.25 3.69 3.78
CA GLY A 136 19.04 2.74 4.58
C GLY A 136 18.29 1.43 4.81
N TRP A 137 17.00 1.50 5.17
CA TRP A 137 16.15 0.32 5.34
C TRP A 137 16.00 -0.48 4.04
N MET A 138 15.75 0.18 2.91
CA MET A 138 15.70 -0.48 1.60
C MET A 138 17.03 -1.14 1.25
N ALA A 139 18.16 -0.45 1.46
CA ALA A 139 19.49 -0.99 1.24
C ALA A 139 19.75 -2.21 2.14
N TYR A 140 19.36 -2.13 3.42
CA TYR A 140 19.46 -3.25 4.36
C TYR A 140 18.63 -4.45 3.92
N ALA A 141 17.36 -4.24 3.57
CA ALA A 141 16.48 -5.30 3.10
C ALA A 141 17.02 -5.97 1.82
N ILE A 142 17.50 -5.18 0.85
CA ILE A 142 18.15 -5.71 -0.37
C ILE A 142 19.41 -6.50 0.00
N THR A 143 20.21 -6.00 0.93
CA THR A 143 21.44 -6.67 1.39
C THR A 143 21.12 -8.04 1.98
N THR A 144 20.11 -8.11 2.85
CA THR A 144 19.63 -9.39 3.42
C THR A 144 19.10 -10.34 2.35
N VAL A 145 18.38 -9.84 1.35
CA VAL A 145 17.91 -10.67 0.22
C VAL A 145 19.10 -11.23 -0.58
N VAL A 146 20.09 -10.39 -0.86
CA VAL A 146 21.30 -10.80 -1.58
C VAL A 146 22.07 -11.84 -0.78
N ASP A 147 22.26 -11.60 0.51
CA ASP A 147 23.02 -12.46 1.41
C ASP A 147 22.37 -13.82 1.62
N MET A 148 21.04 -13.86 1.79
CA MET A 148 20.34 -15.11 2.10
C MET A 148 19.92 -15.92 0.88
N PHE A 149 19.65 -15.27 -0.26
CA PHE A 149 18.97 -15.91 -1.40
C PHE A 149 19.70 -15.78 -2.74
N VAL A 150 20.72 -14.93 -2.85
CA VAL A 150 21.55 -14.80 -4.06
C VAL A 150 22.91 -15.47 -3.81
N VAL A 151 23.60 -15.06 -2.75
CA VAL A 151 24.87 -15.64 -2.33
C VAL A 151 24.57 -16.88 -1.49
N HIS A 152 25.04 -18.05 -1.94
CA HIS A 152 24.79 -19.33 -1.23
C HIS A 152 25.91 -19.67 -0.23
N GLU A 153 26.93 -18.83 -0.16
CA GLU A 153 28.02 -18.93 0.80
C GLU A 153 27.70 -18.08 2.03
N VAL A 154 27.91 -18.63 3.22
CA VAL A 154 27.72 -17.88 4.47
C VAL A 154 28.88 -16.88 4.62
N ILE A 155 28.64 -15.63 4.24
CA ILE A 155 29.60 -14.53 4.41
C ILE A 155 29.29 -13.84 5.73
N SER A 156 30.22 -13.90 6.69
CA SER A 156 30.04 -13.20 7.96
C SER A 156 30.17 -11.68 7.83
N ALA A 157 29.40 -10.95 8.63
CA ALA A 157 29.45 -9.50 8.69
C ALA A 157 30.86 -9.02 9.10
N GLN A 158 31.49 -8.21 8.25
CA GLN A 158 32.82 -7.65 8.52
C GLN A 158 32.72 -6.28 9.17
N ARG A 159 32.60 -6.27 10.50
CA ARG A 159 32.65 -5.04 11.30
C ARG A 159 34.10 -4.65 11.56
N THR A 160 34.46 -3.44 11.16
CA THR A 160 35.78 -2.85 11.44
C THR A 160 35.62 -1.84 12.58
N LEU A 161 36.62 -1.76 13.48
CA LEU A 161 36.60 -0.79 14.58
C LEU A 161 36.45 0.65 14.09
N TYR A 162 37.09 0.99 12.96
CA TYR A 162 36.95 2.31 12.34
C TYR A 162 35.53 2.55 11.81
N GLY A 163 34.91 1.56 11.16
CA GLY A 163 33.55 1.66 10.66
C GLY A 163 32.55 1.86 11.81
N THR A 164 32.61 1.02 12.84
CA THR A 164 31.72 1.12 14.00
C THR A 164 31.93 2.44 14.76
N ALA A 165 33.18 2.87 14.96
CA ALA A 165 33.47 4.16 15.59
C ALA A 165 32.94 5.34 14.77
N THR A 166 32.98 5.27 13.43
CA THR A 166 32.45 6.33 12.56
C THR A 166 30.93 6.44 12.68
N PHE A 167 30.19 5.33 12.57
CA PHE A 167 28.73 5.35 12.69
C PHE A 167 28.27 5.76 14.09
N LEU A 168 28.92 5.27 15.15
CA LEU A 168 28.66 5.71 16.52
C LEU A 168 28.99 7.19 16.73
N GLY A 169 30.07 7.70 16.12
CA GLY A 169 30.42 9.11 16.13
C GLY A 169 29.36 9.99 15.46
N VAL A 170 28.81 9.55 14.32
CA VAL A 170 27.69 10.24 13.65
C VAL A 170 26.43 10.24 14.52
N LEU A 171 26.07 9.10 15.12
CA LEU A 171 24.92 9.02 16.03
C LEU A 171 25.09 9.93 17.24
N PHE A 172 26.28 9.92 17.84
CA PHE A 172 26.62 10.78 18.97
C PHE A 172 26.52 12.26 18.59
N ALA A 173 27.03 12.66 17.42
CA ALA A 173 26.93 14.04 16.94
C ALA A 173 25.47 14.47 16.73
N LEU A 174 24.63 13.61 16.13
CA LEU A 174 23.20 13.88 15.96
C LEU A 174 22.48 14.01 17.32
N TYR A 175 22.73 13.09 18.24
CA TYR A 175 22.12 13.12 19.58
C TYR A 175 22.59 14.33 20.38
N ALA A 176 23.87 14.68 20.33
CA ALA A 176 24.40 15.89 20.96
C ALA A 176 23.70 17.14 20.40
N SER A 177 23.53 17.22 19.07
CA SER A 177 22.79 18.31 18.43
C SER A 177 21.35 18.41 18.94
N PHE A 178 20.65 17.29 19.10
CA PHE A 178 19.26 17.27 19.58
C PHE A 178 19.12 17.58 21.07
N ILE A 179 20.10 17.16 21.89
CA ILE A 179 20.13 17.49 23.33
C ILE A 179 20.34 18.99 23.50
N ILE A 180 21.32 19.57 22.78
CA ILE A 180 21.56 21.01 22.81
C ILE A 180 20.32 21.76 22.31
N SER A 181 19.66 21.25 21.27
CA SER A 181 18.48 21.88 20.70
C SER A 181 17.15 21.58 21.40
N LYS A 182 17.19 20.83 22.52
CA LYS A 182 16.01 20.39 23.29
C LYS A 182 14.91 19.78 22.40
N SER A 183 15.31 19.00 21.40
CA SER A 183 14.40 18.43 20.40
C SER A 183 13.48 17.35 21.01
N PRO A 184 12.30 17.09 20.41
CA PRO A 184 11.41 16.03 20.86
C PRO A 184 12.06 14.64 20.82
N LEU A 185 11.60 13.73 21.69
CA LEU A 185 12.11 12.35 21.78
C LEU A 185 12.00 11.58 20.45
N THR A 186 11.04 11.92 19.59
CA THR A 186 10.87 11.28 18.28
C THR A 186 12.07 11.49 17.35
N TYR A 187 12.81 12.60 17.48
CA TYR A 187 13.96 12.90 16.60
C TYR A 187 15.12 11.95 16.85
N TYR A 188 15.33 11.53 18.10
CA TYR A 188 16.33 10.53 18.45
C TYR A 188 16.02 9.19 17.78
N LEU A 189 14.75 8.79 17.79
CA LEU A 189 14.31 7.59 17.11
C LEU A 189 14.54 7.68 15.59
N TYR A 190 14.23 8.83 14.97
CA TYR A 190 14.47 9.07 13.55
C TYR A 190 15.96 9.10 13.18
N ALA A 191 16.87 9.50 14.09
CA ALA A 191 18.31 9.46 13.84
C ALA A 191 18.94 8.09 14.09
N PHE A 192 18.38 7.30 15.01
CA PHE A 192 18.89 5.97 15.34
C PHE A 192 18.84 5.02 14.13
N PHE A 193 17.66 4.88 13.53
CA PHE A 193 17.42 3.94 12.44
C PHE A 193 18.34 4.10 11.21
N PRO A 194 18.50 5.29 10.61
CA PRO A 194 19.40 5.44 9.47
C PRO A 194 20.82 5.02 9.81
N VAL A 195 21.35 5.43 10.97
CA VAL A 195 22.73 5.07 11.34
C VAL A 195 22.89 3.56 11.48
N VAL A 196 21.95 2.88 12.12
CA VAL A 196 21.99 1.42 12.29
C VAL A 196 21.87 0.71 10.95
N PHE A 197 20.90 1.08 10.10
CA PHE A 197 20.72 0.39 8.82
C PHE A 197 21.92 0.58 7.89
N TRP A 198 22.50 1.78 7.83
CA TRP A 198 23.68 2.02 7.01
C TRP A 198 24.94 1.34 7.56
N GLU A 199 25.06 1.17 8.89
CA GLU A 199 26.14 0.37 9.48
C GLU A 199 26.01 -1.11 9.11
N GLU A 200 24.80 -1.68 9.18
CA GLU A 200 24.55 -3.08 8.78
C GLU A 200 24.82 -3.30 7.29
N VAL A 201 24.39 -2.38 6.42
CA VAL A 201 24.71 -2.42 4.98
C VAL A 201 26.21 -2.38 4.75
N TYR A 202 26.93 -1.52 5.48
CA TYR A 202 28.39 -1.44 5.39
C TYR A 202 29.09 -2.71 5.92
N ALA A 203 28.56 -3.32 6.98
CA ALA A 203 29.09 -4.57 7.55
C ALA A 203 28.98 -5.75 6.56
N HIS A 204 27.91 -5.79 5.77
CA HIS A 204 27.65 -6.84 4.77
C HIS A 204 28.10 -6.48 3.34
N ARG A 205 28.97 -5.46 3.18
CA ARG A 205 29.47 -5.00 1.87
C ARG A 205 30.12 -6.09 0.99
N GLN A 206 30.73 -7.11 1.59
CA GLN A 206 31.30 -8.23 0.84
C GLN A 206 30.23 -9.09 0.19
N SER A 207 29.13 -9.35 0.91
CA SER A 207 27.98 -10.06 0.37
C SER A 207 27.37 -9.32 -0.82
N LEU A 208 27.24 -7.99 -0.72
CA LEU A 208 26.82 -7.15 -1.86
C LEU A 208 27.78 -7.22 -3.04
N TYR A 209 29.10 -7.25 -2.80
CA TYR A 209 30.10 -7.37 -3.85
C TYR A 209 29.99 -8.71 -4.59
N HIS A 210 29.91 -9.82 -3.87
CA HIS A 210 29.71 -11.16 -4.46
C HIS A 210 28.35 -11.29 -5.16
N GLY A 211 27.28 -10.79 -4.53
CA GLY A 211 25.95 -10.76 -5.13
C GLY A 211 25.91 -9.96 -6.44
N ARG A 212 26.62 -8.82 -6.51
CA ARG A 212 26.77 -8.05 -7.75
C ARG A 212 27.46 -8.87 -8.83
N LEU A 213 28.53 -9.60 -8.51
CA LEU A 213 29.23 -10.43 -9.48
C LEU A 213 28.33 -11.55 -10.01
N ILE A 214 27.53 -12.18 -9.16
CA ILE A 214 26.59 -13.24 -9.56
C ILE A 214 25.45 -12.69 -10.43
N LEU A 215 24.83 -11.58 -10.02
CA LEU A 215 23.66 -11.01 -10.71
C LEU A 215 24.04 -10.32 -12.03
N PHE A 216 25.17 -9.62 -12.08
CA PHE A 216 25.55 -8.79 -13.22
C PHE A 216 26.75 -9.34 -14.02
N GLY A 217 27.40 -10.41 -13.57
CA GLY A 217 28.61 -10.95 -14.22
C GLY A 217 28.40 -11.44 -15.66
N HIS A 218 27.16 -11.77 -16.02
CA HIS A 218 26.75 -12.16 -17.38
C HIS A 218 26.58 -10.97 -18.33
N ILE A 219 26.61 -9.73 -17.82
CA ILE A 219 26.36 -8.50 -18.57
C ILE A 219 27.68 -7.82 -18.89
N GLN A 220 28.40 -8.35 -19.87
CA GLN A 220 29.69 -7.80 -20.33
C GLN A 220 29.56 -6.98 -21.62
N SER A 221 28.44 -7.12 -22.34
CA SER A 221 28.17 -6.39 -23.58
C SER A 221 27.46 -5.06 -23.33
N ALA A 222 27.84 -4.02 -24.10
CA ALA A 222 27.18 -2.71 -24.09
C ALA A 222 25.67 -2.81 -24.36
N GLY A 223 25.25 -3.74 -25.24
CA GLY A 223 23.83 -4.01 -25.50
C GLY A 223 23.10 -4.61 -24.29
N GLY A 224 23.77 -5.48 -23.52
CA GLY A 224 23.21 -6.04 -22.28
C GLY A 224 23.05 -4.98 -21.20
N ALA A 225 24.03 -4.07 -21.06
CA ALA A 225 23.94 -2.95 -20.13
C ALA A 225 22.81 -1.97 -20.49
N ALA A 226 22.64 -1.67 -21.77
CA ALA A 226 21.53 -0.84 -22.26
C ALA A 226 20.16 -1.51 -21.99
N SER A 227 20.04 -2.82 -22.24
CA SER A 227 18.82 -3.58 -21.93
C SER A 227 18.50 -3.55 -20.44
N LEU A 228 19.52 -3.74 -19.58
CA LEU A 228 19.34 -3.68 -18.13
C LEU A 228 18.87 -2.29 -17.69
N PHE A 229 19.50 -1.22 -18.18
CA PHE A 229 19.09 0.15 -17.90
C PHE A 229 17.62 0.38 -18.30
N LEU A 230 17.21 -0.04 -19.51
CA LEU A 230 15.83 0.07 -19.96
C LEU A 230 14.86 -0.72 -19.06
N HIS A 231 15.22 -1.94 -18.64
CA HIS A 231 14.41 -2.71 -17.69
C HIS A 231 14.30 -2.03 -16.33
N THR A 232 15.39 -1.45 -15.81
CA THR A 232 15.37 -0.71 -14.54
C THR A 232 14.50 0.55 -14.64
N VAL A 233 14.61 1.32 -15.71
CA VAL A 233 13.75 2.49 -15.95
C VAL A 233 12.29 2.07 -16.04
N PHE A 234 11.97 1.01 -16.79
CA PHE A 234 10.61 0.47 -16.86
C PHE A 234 10.10 -0.01 -15.49
N TYR A 235 10.94 -0.69 -14.72
CA TYR A 235 10.62 -1.15 -13.37
C TYR A 235 10.24 0.02 -12.44
N ILE A 236 11.07 1.07 -12.42
CA ILE A 236 10.82 2.29 -11.64
C ILE A 236 9.55 2.98 -12.15
N ALA A 237 9.35 3.07 -13.46
CA ALA A 237 8.16 3.68 -14.05
C ALA A 237 6.87 2.96 -13.63
N VAL A 238 6.86 1.63 -13.57
CA VAL A 238 5.69 0.87 -13.08
C VAL A 238 5.45 1.17 -11.59
N ILE A 239 6.49 1.21 -10.75
CA ILE A 239 6.33 1.52 -9.33
C ILE A 239 5.81 2.95 -9.12
N GLN A 240 6.34 3.93 -9.85
CA GLN A 240 5.84 5.31 -9.78
C GLN A 240 4.40 5.39 -10.30
N SER A 241 4.05 4.64 -11.33
CA SER A 241 2.67 4.52 -11.82
C SER A 241 1.73 3.95 -10.75
N LEU A 242 2.18 2.99 -9.93
CA LEU A 242 1.41 2.52 -8.77
C LEU A 242 1.16 3.62 -7.75
N ALA A 243 2.14 4.51 -7.53
CA ALA A 243 1.98 5.65 -6.64
C ALA A 243 0.96 6.67 -7.16
N VAL A 244 1.00 6.97 -8.46
CA VAL A 244 -0.02 7.79 -9.12
C VAL A 244 -1.39 7.10 -9.11
N GLY A 245 -1.42 5.75 -9.13
CA GLY A 245 -2.62 4.92 -9.03
C GLY A 245 -3.47 5.16 -7.78
N TYR A 246 -2.88 5.69 -6.70
CA TYR A 246 -3.61 6.09 -5.49
C TYR A 246 -4.44 7.37 -5.69
N ILE A 247 -4.03 8.22 -6.65
CA ILE A 247 -4.73 9.44 -7.02
C ILE A 247 -5.70 9.14 -8.16
N TYR A 248 -5.21 8.47 -9.21
CA TYR A 248 -5.94 8.14 -10.43
C TYR A 248 -5.97 6.63 -10.65
N ARG A 249 -7.09 5.99 -10.33
CA ARG A 249 -7.26 4.53 -10.41
C ARG A 249 -7.12 4.00 -11.85
N GLU A 250 -7.37 4.85 -12.83
CA GLU A 250 -7.27 4.59 -14.27
C GLU A 250 -5.86 4.20 -14.71
N VAL A 251 -4.83 4.59 -13.95
CA VAL A 251 -3.44 4.19 -14.22
C VAL A 251 -3.27 2.67 -14.15
N LEU A 252 -4.00 2.00 -13.25
CA LEU A 252 -4.00 0.53 -13.16
C LEU A 252 -4.56 -0.12 -14.43
N THR A 253 -5.53 0.52 -15.11
CA THR A 253 -6.04 0.07 -16.42
C THR A 253 -4.90 0.01 -17.44
N GLY A 254 -4.08 1.06 -17.51
CA GLY A 254 -2.90 1.11 -18.37
C GLY A 254 -1.90 0.01 -18.04
N LEU A 255 -1.63 -0.23 -16.76
CA LEU A 255 -0.75 -1.33 -16.32
C LEU A 255 -1.30 -2.71 -16.70
N PHE A 256 -2.61 -2.95 -16.60
CA PHE A 256 -3.22 -4.21 -17.02
C PHE A 256 -3.19 -4.40 -18.54
N ILE A 257 -3.35 -3.34 -19.33
CA ILE A 257 -3.22 -3.40 -20.79
C ILE A 257 -1.77 -3.76 -21.17
N LEU A 258 -0.77 -3.13 -20.53
CA LEU A 258 0.64 -3.48 -20.71
C LEU A 258 0.92 -4.93 -20.28
N ALA A 259 0.36 -5.36 -19.15
CA ALA A 259 0.49 -6.73 -18.67
C ALA A 259 -0.13 -7.76 -19.63
N ALA A 260 -1.24 -7.44 -20.31
CA ALA A 260 -1.85 -8.33 -21.30
C ALA A 260 -0.89 -8.67 -22.46
N ALA A 261 0.01 -7.74 -22.80
CA ALA A 261 1.02 -7.93 -23.85
C ALA A 261 2.30 -8.65 -23.35
N TRP A 262 2.43 -8.95 -22.05
CA TRP A 262 3.65 -9.54 -21.50
C TRP A 262 4.07 -10.88 -22.13
N PRO A 263 3.18 -11.86 -22.41
CA PRO A 263 3.58 -13.13 -23.04
C PRO A 263 4.35 -12.96 -24.37
N PHE A 264 4.12 -11.88 -25.10
CA PHE A 264 4.83 -11.57 -26.35
C PHE A 264 6.33 -11.34 -26.17
N MET A 265 6.77 -10.98 -24.96
CA MET A 265 8.19 -10.80 -24.65
C MET A 265 9.02 -12.08 -24.77
N TYR A 266 8.39 -13.26 -24.72
CA TYR A 266 9.06 -14.55 -24.90
C TYR A 266 9.09 -15.04 -26.35
N GLY A 267 8.55 -14.24 -27.29
CA GLY A 267 8.51 -14.56 -28.71
C GLY A 267 7.27 -15.33 -29.16
N LEU A 268 7.08 -15.39 -30.48
CA LEU A 268 5.92 -16.02 -31.12
C LEU A 268 5.85 -17.54 -30.85
N SER A 269 7.00 -18.21 -30.70
CA SER A 269 7.07 -19.64 -30.39
C SER A 269 6.43 -19.97 -29.03
N PHE A 270 6.67 -19.14 -28.01
CA PHE A 270 6.06 -19.32 -26.70
C PHE A 270 4.53 -19.18 -26.78
N ILE A 271 4.04 -18.21 -27.54
CA ILE A 271 2.60 -17.99 -27.72
C ILE A 271 1.96 -19.18 -28.44
N GLN A 272 2.61 -19.73 -29.47
CA GLN A 272 2.11 -20.89 -30.19
C GLN A 272 2.02 -22.13 -29.30
N ASP A 273 3.03 -22.37 -28.46
CA ASP A 273 3.05 -23.50 -27.53
C ASP A 273 2.03 -23.33 -26.38
N HIS A 274 1.72 -22.08 -25.99
CA HIS A 274 0.87 -21.75 -24.86
C HIS A 274 -0.26 -20.77 -25.22
N THR A 275 -0.93 -21.00 -26.36
CA THR A 275 -1.98 -20.10 -26.90
C THR A 275 -3.12 -19.89 -25.91
N LEU A 276 -3.72 -20.97 -25.40
CA LEU A 276 -4.83 -20.91 -24.46
C LEU A 276 -4.46 -20.16 -23.18
N LEU A 277 -3.27 -20.40 -22.64
CA LEU A 277 -2.80 -19.75 -21.41
C LEU A 277 -2.55 -18.24 -21.64
N SER A 278 -1.96 -17.89 -22.78
CA SER A 278 -1.70 -16.50 -23.14
C SER A 278 -2.99 -15.71 -23.43
N MET A 279 -3.95 -16.34 -24.12
CA MET A 279 -5.27 -15.73 -24.36
C MET A 279 -6.08 -15.56 -23.08
N THR A 280 -6.07 -16.56 -22.19
CA THR A 280 -6.75 -16.47 -20.89
C THR A 280 -6.11 -15.41 -19.98
N TRP A 281 -4.79 -15.24 -20.03
CA TRP A 281 -4.09 -14.15 -19.36
C TRP A 281 -4.52 -12.79 -19.89
N ALA A 282 -4.47 -12.58 -21.20
CA ALA A 282 -4.88 -11.32 -21.82
C ALA A 282 -6.35 -10.98 -21.50
N ALA A 283 -7.26 -11.95 -21.61
CA ALA A 283 -8.66 -11.78 -21.25
C ALA A 283 -8.84 -11.44 -19.75
N SER A 284 -8.05 -12.08 -18.87
CA SER A 284 -8.08 -11.80 -17.42
C SER A 284 -7.58 -10.39 -17.11
N CYS A 285 -6.47 -9.96 -17.71
CA CYS A 285 -5.96 -8.60 -17.56
C CYS A 285 -6.95 -7.54 -18.06
N LEU A 286 -7.56 -7.76 -19.23
CA LEU A 286 -8.58 -6.85 -19.76
C LEU A 286 -9.80 -6.80 -18.86
N THR A 287 -10.25 -7.95 -18.34
CA THR A 287 -11.34 -8.00 -17.36
C THR A 287 -10.99 -7.22 -16.09
N MET A 288 -9.78 -7.39 -15.55
CA MET A 288 -9.29 -6.64 -14.39
C MET A 288 -9.23 -5.12 -14.65
N SER A 289 -8.84 -4.71 -15.86
CA SER A 289 -8.82 -3.32 -16.30
C SER A 289 -10.21 -2.66 -16.34
N THR A 290 -11.28 -3.44 -16.49
CA THR A 290 -12.64 -2.88 -16.43
C THR A 290 -13.02 -2.48 -14.99
N PHE A 291 -12.59 -3.25 -13.99
CA PHE A 291 -12.92 -2.95 -12.59
C PHE A 291 -12.24 -1.67 -12.09
N THR A 292 -11.05 -1.35 -12.57
CA THR A 292 -10.33 -0.11 -12.22
C THR A 292 -11.04 1.15 -12.72
N LEU A 293 -11.85 1.04 -13.78
CA LEU A 293 -12.66 2.12 -14.34
C LEU A 293 -14.05 2.26 -13.70
N LEU A 294 -14.51 1.23 -12.97
CA LEU A 294 -15.82 1.27 -12.33
C LEU A 294 -15.83 2.20 -11.10
N PRO A 295 -16.96 2.85 -10.78
CA PRO A 295 -17.06 3.76 -9.64
C PRO A 295 -16.67 3.08 -8.31
N ALA A 296 -15.82 3.74 -7.52
CA ALA A 296 -15.41 3.23 -6.20
C ALA A 296 -16.54 3.33 -5.16
N MET A 297 -17.33 4.41 -5.23
CA MET A 297 -18.56 4.58 -4.44
C MET A 297 -19.68 3.80 -5.11
N LYS A 298 -20.00 2.64 -4.54
CA LYS A 298 -20.95 1.69 -5.12
C LYS A 298 -22.34 1.93 -4.57
N VAL A 299 -23.34 1.76 -5.43
CA VAL A 299 -24.74 1.65 -5.01
C VAL A 299 -25.06 0.17 -4.80
N GLU A 300 -25.82 -0.14 -3.74
CA GLU A 300 -26.23 -1.50 -3.46
C GLU A 300 -27.05 -2.08 -4.62
N SER A 301 -26.68 -3.28 -5.08
CA SER A 301 -27.41 -3.99 -6.14
C SER A 301 -27.44 -5.48 -5.87
N ILE A 302 -28.61 -5.97 -5.45
CA ILE A 302 -28.84 -7.39 -5.14
C ILE A 302 -28.51 -8.28 -6.34
N GLY A 303 -28.83 -7.82 -7.56
CA GLY A 303 -28.53 -8.57 -8.79
C GLY A 303 -27.04 -8.84 -8.99
N LEU A 304 -26.16 -7.85 -8.75
CA LEU A 304 -24.72 -8.03 -8.90
C LEU A 304 -24.11 -8.86 -7.77
N ILE A 305 -24.65 -8.76 -6.54
CA ILE A 305 -24.26 -9.63 -5.42
C ILE A 305 -24.57 -11.09 -5.78
N LEU A 306 -25.78 -11.37 -6.28
CA LEU A 306 -26.19 -12.72 -6.68
C LEU A 306 -25.43 -13.21 -7.91
N ALA A 307 -25.14 -12.36 -8.89
CA ALA A 307 -24.31 -12.73 -10.04
C ALA A 307 -22.88 -13.12 -9.61
N GLY A 308 -22.27 -12.35 -8.70
CA GLY A 308 -20.97 -12.67 -8.11
C GLY A 308 -20.98 -13.98 -7.33
N GLY A 309 -21.97 -14.17 -6.45
CA GLY A 309 -22.13 -15.42 -5.70
C GLY A 309 -22.39 -16.63 -6.61
N PHE A 310 -23.19 -16.47 -7.66
CA PHE A 310 -23.44 -17.51 -8.65
C PHE A 310 -22.17 -17.88 -9.42
N ALA A 311 -21.34 -16.89 -9.80
CA ALA A 311 -20.05 -17.14 -10.42
C ALA A 311 -19.10 -17.92 -9.48
N MET A 312 -19.05 -17.57 -8.19
CA MET A 312 -18.27 -18.32 -7.18
C MET A 312 -18.78 -19.76 -7.03
N PHE A 313 -20.10 -19.95 -6.97
CA PHE A 313 -20.74 -21.27 -6.95
C PHE A 313 -20.39 -22.08 -8.19
N LEU A 314 -20.48 -21.48 -9.38
CA LEU A 314 -20.19 -22.13 -10.65
C LEU A 314 -18.74 -22.63 -10.71
N VAL A 315 -17.78 -21.82 -10.26
CA VAL A 315 -16.37 -22.25 -10.17
C VAL A 315 -16.20 -23.47 -9.26
N GLY A 316 -16.82 -23.46 -8.08
CA GLY A 316 -16.77 -24.60 -7.15
C GLY A 316 -17.48 -25.84 -7.69
N PHE A 317 -18.62 -25.67 -8.35
CA PHE A 317 -19.40 -26.76 -8.95
C PHE A 317 -18.67 -27.40 -10.14
N LEU A 318 -18.11 -26.58 -11.05
CA LEU A 318 -17.30 -27.07 -12.16
C LEU A 318 -16.06 -27.82 -11.65
N TYR A 319 -15.42 -27.32 -10.57
CA TYR A 319 -14.32 -28.03 -9.95
C TYR A 319 -14.73 -29.42 -9.43
N LEU A 320 -15.91 -29.57 -8.80
CA LEU A 320 -16.42 -30.87 -8.34
C LEU A 320 -16.75 -31.85 -9.47
N ILE A 321 -17.18 -31.35 -10.64
CA ILE A 321 -17.48 -32.19 -11.81
C ILE A 321 -16.18 -32.64 -12.48
N PHE A 322 -15.26 -31.71 -12.69
CA PHE A 322 -14.05 -31.92 -13.47
C PHE A 322 -12.81 -32.19 -12.61
N GLU A 323 -12.98 -32.48 -11.31
CA GLU A 323 -11.90 -32.69 -10.34
C GLU A 323 -10.83 -33.64 -10.89
N ASP A 324 -11.27 -34.75 -11.48
CA ASP A 324 -10.39 -35.80 -11.98
C ASP A 324 -9.59 -35.36 -13.20
N ILE A 325 -10.16 -34.56 -14.10
CA ILE A 325 -9.48 -34.04 -15.29
C ILE A 325 -8.52 -32.91 -14.90
N VAL A 326 -9.01 -32.00 -14.05
CA VAL A 326 -8.26 -30.84 -13.55
C VAL A 326 -7.07 -31.25 -12.70
N LEU A 327 -7.11 -32.41 -12.04
CA LEU A 327 -5.97 -32.97 -11.33
C LEU A 327 -5.11 -33.88 -12.22
N ALA A 328 -5.68 -34.60 -13.19
CA ALA A 328 -4.96 -35.52 -14.08
C ALA A 328 -4.03 -34.80 -15.07
N ASP A 329 -4.48 -33.72 -15.72
CA ASP A 329 -3.67 -32.90 -16.64
C ASP A 329 -2.42 -32.29 -15.98
N PHE A 330 -2.35 -32.33 -14.64
CA PHE A 330 -1.33 -31.67 -13.85
C PHE A 330 -0.55 -32.62 -12.93
N THR A 331 -0.61 -33.93 -13.18
CA THR A 331 0.15 -34.94 -12.42
C THR A 331 1.64 -34.90 -12.78
N TRP A 332 2.47 -34.52 -11.81
CA TRP A 332 3.86 -34.98 -11.75
C TRP A 332 3.85 -36.43 -11.23
N ALA A 333 4.70 -37.26 -11.80
CA ALA A 333 4.87 -38.67 -11.48
C ALA A 333 5.22 -38.88 -9.99
N VAL A 334 4.20 -39.10 -9.16
CA VAL A 334 4.34 -39.75 -7.87
C VAL A 334 3.48 -41.00 -7.92
N ASN A 335 4.15 -42.14 -8.04
CA ASN A 335 3.55 -43.45 -7.81
C ASN A 335 2.91 -43.44 -6.41
N SER A 336 1.59 -43.37 -6.34
CA SER A 336 0.86 -43.50 -5.08
C SER A 336 -0.17 -44.62 -5.18
N ASN A 337 -0.16 -45.48 -4.17
CA ASN A 337 -0.93 -46.72 -4.09
C ASN A 337 -2.45 -46.45 -4.23
N HIS A 338 -3.09 -47.16 -5.16
CA HIS A 338 -4.46 -46.90 -5.62
C HIS A 338 -5.59 -47.18 -4.59
N SER A 339 -5.32 -47.93 -3.51
CA SER A 339 -6.37 -48.41 -2.58
C SER A 339 -6.66 -47.48 -1.39
N LEU A 340 -5.65 -46.78 -0.84
CA LEU A 340 -5.82 -45.82 0.27
C LEU A 340 -6.33 -44.45 -0.17
N ASN A 341 -6.24 -44.13 -1.47
CA ASN A 341 -6.66 -42.85 -2.03
C ASN A 341 -8.19 -42.71 -2.20
N LYS A 342 -8.94 -43.82 -2.32
CA LYS A 342 -10.38 -43.77 -2.67
C LYS A 342 -11.25 -43.21 -1.55
N THR A 343 -10.98 -43.59 -0.30
CA THR A 343 -11.73 -43.12 0.88
C THR A 343 -11.44 -41.65 1.20
N ASN A 344 -10.18 -41.23 1.11
CA ASN A 344 -9.78 -39.82 1.31
C ASN A 344 -10.37 -38.91 0.23
N LYS A 345 -10.43 -39.36 -1.03
CA LYS A 345 -11.04 -38.62 -2.12
C LYS A 345 -12.54 -38.36 -1.91
N ASN A 346 -13.29 -39.35 -1.42
CA ASN A 346 -14.73 -39.19 -1.15
C ASN A 346 -15.00 -38.16 -0.04
N VAL A 347 -14.18 -38.15 1.02
CA VAL A 347 -14.32 -37.19 2.12
C VAL A 347 -13.95 -35.78 1.64
N GLN A 348 -12.86 -35.63 0.88
CA GLN A 348 -12.46 -34.35 0.29
C GLN A 348 -13.55 -33.79 -0.63
N ARG A 349 -14.09 -34.61 -1.52
CA ARG A 349 -15.20 -34.23 -2.40
C ARG A 349 -16.45 -33.83 -1.61
N THR A 350 -16.74 -34.52 -0.51
CA THR A 350 -17.84 -34.16 0.40
C THR A 350 -17.58 -32.80 1.05
N LEU A 351 -16.37 -32.56 1.54
CA LEU A 351 -16.00 -31.31 2.19
C LEU A 351 -16.03 -30.12 1.22
N THR A 352 -15.55 -30.31 -0.01
CA THR A 352 -15.67 -29.32 -1.08
C THR A 352 -17.14 -29.08 -1.46
N GLY A 353 -17.95 -30.15 -1.51
CA GLY A 353 -19.40 -30.07 -1.69
C GLY A 353 -20.10 -29.23 -0.61
N ILE A 354 -19.71 -29.38 0.66
CA ILE A 354 -20.22 -28.55 1.77
C ILE A 354 -19.85 -27.08 1.55
N GLN A 355 -18.61 -26.77 1.16
CA GLN A 355 -18.20 -25.38 0.88
C GLN A 355 -19.03 -24.75 -0.26
N VAL A 356 -19.25 -25.50 -1.34
CA VAL A 356 -20.10 -25.06 -2.46
C VAL A 356 -21.55 -24.83 -2.01
N GLY A 357 -22.09 -25.72 -1.16
CA GLY A 357 -23.41 -25.56 -0.54
C GLY A 357 -23.51 -24.33 0.35
N LEU A 358 -22.46 -24.01 1.12
CA LEU A 358 -22.41 -22.80 1.96
C LEU A 358 -22.46 -21.51 1.14
N ILE A 359 -21.88 -21.49 -0.08
CA ILE A 359 -21.99 -20.35 -0.99
C ILE A 359 -23.45 -20.13 -1.39
N LEU A 360 -24.15 -21.19 -1.81
CA LEU A 360 -25.56 -21.08 -2.19
C LEU A 360 -26.43 -20.63 -1.01
N LEU A 361 -26.19 -21.16 0.18
CA LEU A 361 -26.89 -20.74 1.39
C LEU A 361 -26.60 -19.27 1.72
N SER A 362 -25.35 -18.82 1.60
CA SER A 362 -24.98 -17.42 1.81
C SER A 362 -25.72 -16.48 0.85
N MET A 363 -25.88 -16.86 -0.42
CA MET A 363 -26.63 -16.06 -1.40
C MET A 363 -28.10 -15.90 -1.01
N LEU A 364 -28.75 -16.97 -0.57
CA LEU A 364 -30.15 -16.94 -0.13
C LEU A 364 -30.34 -16.05 1.10
N VAL A 365 -29.47 -16.21 2.10
CA VAL A 365 -29.49 -15.40 3.32
C VAL A 365 -29.23 -13.94 3.02
N THR A 366 -28.19 -13.62 2.23
CA THR A 366 -27.85 -12.25 1.86
C THR A 366 -28.98 -11.59 1.07
N ARG A 367 -29.62 -12.30 0.13
CA ARG A 367 -30.78 -11.78 -0.60
C ARG A 367 -31.95 -11.46 0.34
N SER A 368 -32.28 -12.40 1.23
CA SER A 368 -33.38 -12.24 2.19
C SER A 368 -33.11 -11.06 3.15
N SER A 369 -31.89 -10.95 3.67
CA SER A 369 -31.46 -9.85 4.54
C SER A 369 -31.49 -8.50 3.82
N ALA A 370 -30.96 -8.42 2.60
CA ALA A 370 -30.94 -7.18 1.82
C ALA A 370 -32.37 -6.70 1.52
N LEU A 371 -33.28 -7.59 1.10
CA LEU A 371 -34.68 -7.23 0.84
C LEU A 371 -35.41 -6.76 2.11
N SER A 372 -35.14 -7.39 3.26
CA SER A 372 -35.76 -6.98 4.53
C SER A 372 -35.27 -5.61 5.01
N LEU A 373 -33.97 -5.33 4.86
CA LEU A 373 -33.36 -4.05 5.19
C LEU A 373 -33.85 -2.94 4.24
N GLN A 374 -33.91 -3.19 2.93
CA GLN A 374 -34.48 -2.26 1.95
C GLN A 374 -35.96 -1.95 2.22
N ALA A 375 -36.72 -2.95 2.67
CA ALA A 375 -38.11 -2.78 3.10
C ALA A 375 -38.27 -2.12 4.48
N LYS A 376 -37.17 -1.73 5.15
CA LYS A 376 -37.13 -1.16 6.51
C LYS A 376 -37.81 -2.02 7.59
N ARG A 377 -37.86 -3.34 7.37
CA ARG A 377 -38.44 -4.31 8.33
C ARG A 377 -37.43 -4.76 9.39
N GLY A 378 -36.21 -4.24 9.34
CA GLY A 378 -35.09 -4.71 10.17
C GLY A 378 -34.49 -6.02 9.64
N LEU A 379 -33.46 -6.51 10.34
CA LEU A 379 -32.80 -7.77 10.01
C LEU A 379 -33.53 -8.94 10.68
N PRO A 380 -34.02 -9.94 9.94
CA PRO A 380 -34.63 -11.12 10.55
C PRO A 380 -33.60 -11.88 11.39
N VAL A 381 -33.96 -12.23 12.63
CA VAL A 381 -33.06 -12.93 13.58
C VAL A 381 -32.52 -14.23 13.00
N GLY A 382 -33.37 -15.00 12.30
CA GLY A 382 -32.95 -16.25 11.64
C GLY A 382 -31.85 -16.02 10.59
N ASN A 383 -31.95 -14.96 9.79
CA ASN A 383 -30.91 -14.61 8.81
C ASN A 383 -29.64 -14.12 9.49
N GLN A 384 -29.76 -13.40 10.62
CA GLN A 384 -28.61 -12.93 11.38
C GLN A 384 -27.80 -14.11 11.94
N VAL A 385 -28.47 -15.05 12.61
CA VAL A 385 -27.83 -16.26 13.17
C VAL A 385 -27.21 -17.09 12.05
N LEU A 386 -27.95 -17.30 10.95
CA LEU A 386 -27.47 -18.11 9.84
C LEU A 386 -26.31 -17.43 9.10
N GLY A 387 -26.32 -16.09 8.96
CA GLY A 387 -25.23 -15.31 8.38
C GLY A 387 -23.92 -15.46 9.18
N TRP A 388 -23.99 -15.33 10.51
CA TRP A 388 -22.84 -15.56 11.39
C TRP A 388 -22.35 -17.02 11.36
N ALA A 389 -23.28 -17.99 11.39
CA ALA A 389 -22.94 -19.40 11.32
C ALA A 389 -22.20 -19.73 10.00
N ILE A 390 -22.70 -19.25 8.87
CA ILE A 390 -22.06 -19.44 7.55
C ILE A 390 -20.66 -18.81 7.55
N LEU A 391 -20.52 -17.57 8.03
CA LEU A 391 -19.24 -16.86 8.09
C LEU A 391 -18.20 -17.67 8.88
N ILE A 392 -18.54 -18.08 10.10
CA ILE A 392 -17.64 -18.80 11.01
C ILE A 392 -17.32 -20.19 10.47
N VAL A 393 -18.34 -20.97 10.11
CA VAL A 393 -18.15 -22.34 9.61
C VAL A 393 -17.28 -22.33 8.35
N SER A 394 -17.54 -21.41 7.43
CA SER A 394 -16.77 -21.29 6.19
C SER A 394 -15.29 -21.01 6.45
N LEU A 395 -14.97 -20.05 7.34
CA LEU A 395 -13.59 -19.70 7.70
C LEU A 395 -12.85 -20.81 8.47
N LEU A 396 -13.56 -21.68 9.18
CA LEU A 396 -12.96 -22.82 9.90
C LEU A 396 -12.72 -24.05 9.01
N MET A 397 -13.23 -24.08 7.76
CA MET A 397 -13.07 -25.22 6.84
C MET A 397 -11.61 -25.65 6.61
N PRO A 398 -10.61 -24.76 6.50
CA PRO A 398 -9.21 -25.18 6.33
C PRO A 398 -8.68 -26.07 7.47
N LEU A 399 -9.25 -25.97 8.69
CA LEU A 399 -8.87 -26.84 9.81
C LEU A 399 -9.29 -28.29 9.57
N LEU A 400 -10.46 -28.51 8.95
CA LEU A 400 -10.93 -29.84 8.57
C LEU A 400 -10.06 -30.44 7.46
N TYR A 401 -9.63 -29.63 6.49
CA TYR A 401 -8.71 -30.08 5.44
C TYR A 401 -7.30 -30.42 5.97
N ARG A 402 -6.88 -29.86 7.11
CA ARG A 402 -5.59 -30.24 7.75
C ARG A 402 -5.58 -31.70 8.19
N LEU A 403 -6.74 -32.25 8.56
CA LEU A 403 -6.88 -33.66 8.93
C LEU A 403 -6.73 -34.61 7.73
N GLN A 404 -6.84 -34.10 6.50
CA GLN A 404 -6.69 -34.87 5.27
C GLN A 404 -5.77 -34.16 4.27
N PRO A 405 -4.45 -34.19 4.50
CA PRO A 405 -3.49 -33.46 3.68
C PRO A 405 -3.51 -33.96 2.24
N ASN A 406 -3.90 -33.08 1.30
CA ASN A 406 -3.74 -33.31 -0.13
C ASN A 406 -2.45 -32.64 -0.62
N THR A 407 -1.67 -33.34 -1.44
CA THR A 407 -0.39 -32.86 -2.00
C THR A 407 -0.58 -31.87 -3.15
N HIS A 408 -1.73 -31.87 -3.83
CA HIS A 408 -1.96 -31.02 -5.00
C HIS A 408 -2.23 -29.55 -4.63
N TYR A 409 -1.38 -28.66 -5.11
CA TYR A 409 -1.48 -27.20 -4.88
C TYR A 409 -2.79 -26.59 -5.42
N LEU A 410 -3.29 -27.07 -6.56
CA LEU A 410 -4.48 -26.52 -7.22
C LEU A 410 -5.73 -26.75 -6.36
N HIS A 411 -5.86 -27.95 -5.77
CA HIS A 411 -6.92 -28.24 -4.81
C HIS A 411 -6.84 -27.28 -3.61
N ARG A 412 -5.65 -27.04 -3.06
CA ARG A 412 -5.46 -26.09 -1.94
C ARG A 412 -5.88 -24.67 -2.31
N LEU A 413 -5.54 -24.18 -3.51
CA LEU A 413 -5.94 -22.85 -3.97
C LEU A 413 -7.46 -22.74 -4.13
N VAL A 414 -8.12 -23.76 -4.70
CA VAL A 414 -9.59 -23.78 -4.82
C VAL A 414 -10.25 -23.82 -3.44
N VAL A 415 -9.74 -24.63 -2.51
CA VAL A 415 -10.26 -24.69 -1.13
C VAL A 415 -10.15 -23.34 -0.43
N ILE A 416 -9.03 -22.62 -0.58
CA ILE A 416 -8.87 -21.26 -0.02
C ILE A 416 -9.87 -20.30 -0.67
N PHE A 417 -10.04 -20.36 -1.99
CA PHE A 417 -11.05 -19.57 -2.71
C PHE A 417 -12.48 -19.85 -2.21
N LEU A 418 -12.85 -21.12 -2.02
CA LEU A 418 -14.18 -21.49 -1.53
C LEU A 418 -14.39 -21.15 -0.04
N THR A 419 -13.33 -21.13 0.76
CA THR A 419 -13.34 -20.72 2.17
C THR A 419 -13.68 -19.23 2.32
N CYS A 420 -13.17 -18.37 1.44
CA CYS A 420 -13.43 -16.94 1.53
C CYS A 420 -14.72 -16.51 0.79
N ALA A 421 -15.25 -17.33 -0.11
CA ALA A 421 -16.38 -16.98 -0.96
C ALA A 421 -17.66 -16.61 -0.17
N PRO A 422 -18.14 -17.38 0.85
CA PRO A 422 -19.33 -16.99 1.60
C PRO A 422 -19.18 -15.67 2.37
N ALA A 423 -18.00 -15.43 2.97
CA ALA A 423 -17.71 -14.15 3.63
C ALA A 423 -17.78 -12.98 2.64
N PHE A 424 -17.26 -13.18 1.42
CA PHE A 424 -17.30 -12.19 0.37
C PHE A 424 -18.74 -11.96 -0.14
N VAL A 425 -19.55 -13.00 -0.34
CA VAL A 425 -20.98 -12.85 -0.70
C VAL A 425 -21.75 -12.04 0.34
N ILE A 426 -21.54 -12.32 1.63
CA ILE A 426 -22.23 -11.61 2.72
C ILE A 426 -21.85 -10.13 2.76
N LEU A 427 -20.55 -9.83 2.66
CA LEU A 427 -19.98 -8.50 2.89
C LEU A 427 -19.88 -7.62 1.62
N THR A 428 -20.39 -8.07 0.48
CA THR A 428 -20.35 -7.28 -0.78
C THR A 428 -21.64 -6.55 -1.07
N ILE A 429 -21.56 -5.36 -1.65
CA ILE A 429 -22.76 -4.55 -1.96
C ILE A 429 -23.11 -4.50 -3.46
N SER A 430 -22.17 -4.81 -4.35
CA SER A 430 -22.34 -4.64 -5.80
C SER A 430 -21.44 -5.62 -6.58
N TYR A 431 -20.78 -5.17 -7.65
CA TYR A 431 -19.93 -5.97 -8.56
C TYR A 431 -18.68 -6.61 -7.93
N GLU A 432 -18.38 -6.33 -6.66
CA GLU A 432 -17.20 -6.84 -5.97
C GLU A 432 -17.10 -8.37 -6.05
N GLY A 433 -18.22 -9.08 -5.95
CA GLY A 433 -18.23 -10.55 -6.03
C GLY A 433 -17.72 -11.07 -7.38
N LEU A 434 -17.97 -10.34 -8.47
CA LEU A 434 -17.43 -10.65 -9.80
C LEU A 434 -15.92 -10.36 -9.87
N PHE A 435 -15.50 -9.24 -9.26
CA PHE A 435 -14.09 -8.92 -9.12
C PHE A 435 -13.32 -10.02 -8.37
N TYR A 436 -13.88 -10.55 -7.28
CA TYR A 436 -13.26 -11.65 -6.52
C TYR A 436 -12.97 -12.87 -7.40
N VAL A 437 -13.91 -13.24 -8.28
CA VAL A 437 -13.73 -14.34 -9.24
C VAL A 437 -12.67 -13.98 -10.28
N ALA A 438 -12.78 -12.82 -10.92
CA ALA A 438 -11.83 -12.37 -11.94
C ALA A 438 -10.39 -12.26 -11.39
N PHE A 439 -10.24 -11.73 -10.19
CA PHE A 439 -8.95 -11.62 -9.48
C PHE A 439 -8.38 -13.01 -9.18
N SER A 440 -9.19 -13.94 -8.67
CA SER A 440 -8.74 -15.30 -8.37
C SER A 440 -8.30 -16.07 -9.63
N VAL A 441 -9.03 -15.90 -10.74
CA VAL A 441 -8.63 -16.45 -12.05
C VAL A 441 -7.32 -15.82 -12.52
N THR A 442 -7.19 -14.50 -12.41
CA THR A 442 -5.96 -13.78 -12.78
C THR A 442 -4.75 -14.29 -12.00
N LEU A 443 -4.89 -14.50 -10.69
CA LEU A 443 -3.83 -15.04 -9.84
C LEU A 443 -3.41 -16.46 -10.27
N LEU A 444 -4.38 -17.33 -10.55
CA LEU A 444 -4.11 -18.70 -10.98
C LEU A 444 -3.41 -18.73 -12.35
N VAL A 445 -3.89 -17.92 -13.29
CA VAL A 445 -3.28 -17.79 -14.63
C VAL A 445 -1.88 -17.20 -14.53
N TRP A 446 -1.66 -16.19 -13.67
CA TRP A 446 -0.34 -15.62 -13.40
C TRP A 446 0.66 -16.66 -12.90
N VAL A 447 0.29 -17.46 -11.89
CA VAL A 447 1.16 -18.55 -11.37
C VAL A 447 1.52 -19.55 -12.47
N ARG A 448 0.54 -19.92 -13.31
CA ARG A 448 0.77 -20.86 -14.42
C ARG A 448 1.67 -20.27 -15.50
N LEU A 449 1.45 -19.00 -15.85
CA LEU A 449 2.19 -18.31 -16.89
C LEU A 449 3.65 -18.09 -16.49
N GLU A 450 3.91 -17.67 -15.24
CA GLU A 450 5.27 -17.56 -14.69
C GLU A 450 6.00 -18.90 -14.70
N TYR A 451 5.31 -19.98 -14.31
CA TYR A 451 5.90 -21.32 -14.35
C TYR A 451 6.18 -21.81 -15.77
N ALA A 452 5.25 -21.59 -16.72
CA ALA A 452 5.44 -21.96 -18.13
C ALA A 452 6.60 -21.17 -18.76
N ALA A 453 6.68 -19.88 -18.50
CA ALA A 453 7.77 -19.02 -18.96
C ALA A 453 9.13 -19.50 -18.43
N GLU A 454 9.21 -19.89 -17.15
CA GLU A 454 10.45 -20.43 -16.57
C GLU A 454 10.90 -21.73 -17.25
N ILE A 455 9.97 -22.68 -17.46
CA ILE A 455 10.28 -23.95 -18.16
C ILE A 455 10.74 -23.67 -19.59
N PHE A 456 10.05 -22.79 -20.31
CA PHE A 456 10.37 -22.44 -21.68
C PHE A 456 11.77 -21.83 -21.80
N CYS A 457 12.09 -20.84 -20.96
CA CYS A 457 13.41 -20.24 -20.89
C CYS A 457 14.51 -21.27 -20.57
N ARG A 458 14.25 -22.18 -19.63
CA ARG A 458 15.22 -23.23 -19.26
C ARG A 458 15.50 -24.19 -20.42
N LYS A 459 14.46 -24.63 -21.14
CA LYS A 459 14.61 -25.48 -22.33
C LYS A 459 15.41 -24.78 -23.42
N HIS A 460 15.14 -23.50 -23.65
CA HIS A 460 15.83 -22.75 -24.68
C HIS A 460 17.32 -22.53 -24.36
N GLN A 461 17.65 -22.26 -23.09
CA GLN A 461 19.04 -22.19 -22.63
C GLN A 461 19.78 -23.53 -22.71
N GLN A 462 19.10 -24.64 -22.44
CA GLN A 462 19.66 -25.98 -22.61
C GLN A 462 19.98 -26.27 -24.09
N ASN A 463 19.08 -25.93 -25.00
CA ASN A 463 19.29 -26.12 -26.44
C ASN A 463 20.40 -25.24 -27.02
N ASN A 464 20.61 -24.04 -26.47
CA ASN A 464 21.64 -23.10 -26.92
C ASN A 464 23.03 -23.38 -26.30
N GLY A 465 23.21 -24.47 -25.55
CA GLY A 465 24.50 -24.91 -25.00
C GLY A 465 25.07 -24.01 -23.89
N SER A 466 24.29 -23.07 -23.35
CA SER A 466 24.75 -22.08 -22.36
C SER A 466 24.59 -22.53 -20.90
N LEU A 467 24.07 -23.74 -20.67
CA LEU A 467 24.01 -24.37 -19.35
C LEU A 467 24.95 -25.58 -19.31
N VAL A 468 26.12 -25.42 -18.71
CA VAL A 468 26.88 -26.54 -18.17
C VAL A 468 26.01 -27.15 -17.06
N GLN A 469 25.68 -28.44 -17.15
CA GLN A 469 25.01 -29.14 -16.06
C GLN A 469 25.88 -28.96 -14.80
N PRO A 470 25.35 -28.43 -13.69
CA PRO A 470 26.06 -28.53 -12.43
C PRO A 470 26.26 -30.02 -12.11
N ASN A 471 27.45 -30.38 -11.67
CA ASN A 471 27.75 -31.75 -11.26
C ASN A 471 26.68 -32.22 -10.26
N THR A 472 26.18 -33.44 -10.45
CA THR A 472 25.09 -34.03 -9.66
C THR A 472 25.34 -34.05 -8.15
N LEU A 473 26.61 -33.90 -7.72
CA LEU A 473 27.03 -33.80 -6.32
C LEU A 473 26.69 -32.45 -5.65
N ASP A 474 26.66 -31.33 -6.38
CA ASP A 474 26.30 -30.01 -5.81
C ASP A 474 24.78 -29.80 -5.72
N GLN A 475 24.02 -30.55 -6.52
CA GLN A 475 22.57 -30.48 -6.58
C GLN A 475 21.88 -31.13 -5.36
N ASP A 476 22.52 -32.13 -4.75
CA ASP A 476 22.03 -32.77 -3.52
C ASP A 476 22.31 -31.94 -2.25
N LEU A 477 23.24 -30.98 -2.30
CA LEU A 477 23.52 -30.03 -1.22
C LEU A 477 22.64 -28.76 -1.28
N MET A 478 22.17 -28.38 -2.47
CA MET A 478 21.39 -27.17 -2.73
C MET A 478 19.89 -27.47 -2.83
N GLN A 479 19.15 -27.41 -1.70
CA GLN A 479 17.69 -27.66 -1.69
C GLN A 479 16.87 -26.62 -2.49
N HIS A 480 17.40 -25.42 -2.72
CA HIS A 480 16.69 -24.32 -3.38
C HIS A 480 17.57 -23.61 -4.41
N ARG A 481 16.93 -23.07 -5.45
CA ARG A 481 17.55 -22.27 -6.52
C ARG A 481 17.78 -20.82 -6.05
N ALA A 482 18.94 -20.28 -6.40
CA ALA A 482 19.28 -18.87 -6.26
C ALA A 482 18.32 -17.90 -6.98
N LEU A 483 18.08 -16.74 -6.35
CA LEU A 483 17.36 -15.63 -6.96
C LEU A 483 18.15 -15.05 -8.14
N ARG A 484 17.43 -14.75 -9.22
CA ARG A 484 17.95 -14.10 -10.43
C ARG A 484 17.25 -12.76 -10.64
N LEU A 485 17.83 -11.91 -11.49
CA LEU A 485 17.24 -10.62 -11.85
C LEU A 485 15.86 -10.76 -12.52
N SER A 486 15.61 -11.88 -13.22
CA SER A 486 14.29 -12.22 -13.79
C SER A 486 13.20 -12.34 -12.74
N ASP A 487 13.55 -12.71 -11.51
CA ASP A 487 12.61 -12.98 -10.43
C ASP A 487 12.07 -11.68 -9.82
N ALA A 488 12.75 -10.55 -10.06
CA ALA A 488 12.25 -9.21 -9.71
C ALA A 488 10.95 -8.87 -10.45
N ARG A 489 10.72 -9.44 -11.64
CA ARG A 489 9.44 -9.31 -12.36
C ARG A 489 8.29 -9.92 -11.57
N VAL A 490 8.51 -11.08 -10.95
CA VAL A 490 7.48 -11.76 -10.14
C VAL A 490 7.10 -10.88 -8.95
N ALA A 491 8.08 -10.24 -8.31
CA ALA A 491 7.85 -9.26 -7.25
C ALA A 491 7.06 -8.04 -7.76
N LEU A 492 7.35 -7.55 -8.98
CA LEU A 492 6.61 -6.44 -9.59
C LEU A 492 5.15 -6.80 -9.88
N PHE A 493 4.89 -7.97 -10.47
CA PHE A 493 3.53 -8.45 -10.68
C PHE A 493 2.78 -8.62 -9.37
N PHE A 494 3.44 -9.18 -8.35
CA PHE A 494 2.85 -9.30 -7.03
C PHE A 494 2.45 -7.92 -6.48
N MET A 495 3.32 -6.91 -6.58
CA MET A 495 3.02 -5.53 -6.17
C MET A 495 1.82 -4.95 -6.93
N VAL A 496 1.79 -5.07 -8.26
CA VAL A 496 0.67 -4.57 -9.09
C VAL A 496 -0.64 -5.26 -8.72
N LEU A 497 -0.63 -6.59 -8.59
CA LEU A 497 -1.82 -7.38 -8.24
C LEU A 497 -2.28 -7.10 -6.81
N LEU A 498 -1.35 -6.91 -5.88
CA LEU A 498 -1.63 -6.53 -4.49
C LEU A 498 -2.31 -5.16 -4.43
N GLN A 499 -1.77 -4.16 -5.13
CA GLN A 499 -2.38 -2.82 -5.16
C GLN A 499 -3.74 -2.83 -5.87
N SER A 500 -3.84 -3.56 -6.98
CA SER A 500 -5.10 -3.80 -7.68
C SER A 500 -6.18 -4.38 -6.75
N ALA A 501 -5.81 -5.23 -5.79
CA ALA A 501 -6.76 -5.81 -4.84
C ALA A 501 -7.50 -4.76 -4.00
N PHE A 502 -6.82 -3.66 -3.68
CA PHE A 502 -7.38 -2.54 -2.90
C PHE A 502 -8.13 -1.54 -3.80
N PHE A 503 -7.51 -1.12 -4.90
CA PHE A 503 -8.01 -0.01 -5.71
C PHE A 503 -9.00 -0.41 -6.80
N SER A 504 -9.07 -1.66 -7.22
CA SER A 504 -9.99 -2.04 -8.30
C SER A 504 -11.45 -2.04 -7.88
N THR A 505 -11.74 -2.17 -6.59
CA THR A 505 -13.13 -2.13 -6.11
C THR A 505 -13.39 -1.04 -5.10
N GLY A 506 -12.45 -0.72 -4.20
CA GLY A 506 -12.68 0.24 -3.11
C GLY A 506 -11.91 1.55 -3.29
N ASN A 507 -12.29 2.55 -2.50
CA ASN A 507 -11.43 3.70 -2.21
C ASN A 507 -10.80 3.51 -0.82
N VAL A 508 -9.68 2.79 -0.76
CA VAL A 508 -9.02 2.46 0.52
C VAL A 508 -8.37 3.69 1.17
N ALA A 509 -8.34 4.84 0.49
CA ALA A 509 -7.87 6.09 1.04
C ALA A 509 -8.65 6.52 2.31
N SER A 510 -9.89 6.05 2.48
CA SER A 510 -10.59 6.17 3.76
C SER A 510 -11.47 4.95 4.07
N VAL A 511 -11.27 4.37 5.26
CA VAL A 511 -12.14 3.31 5.81
C VAL A 511 -13.58 3.84 6.01
N SER A 512 -13.77 5.16 6.19
CA SER A 512 -15.10 5.76 6.29
C SER A 512 -15.86 5.80 4.96
N SER A 513 -15.20 5.55 3.83
CA SER A 513 -15.85 5.49 2.51
C SER A 513 -16.56 4.15 2.23
N PHE A 514 -16.32 3.13 3.07
CA PHE A 514 -17.01 1.85 2.92
C PHE A 514 -18.46 1.95 3.37
N SER A 515 -19.36 1.44 2.53
CA SER A 515 -20.79 1.33 2.83
C SER A 515 -21.03 0.44 4.05
N LEU A 516 -21.70 0.98 5.08
CA LEU A 516 -22.11 0.21 6.25
C LEU A 516 -23.18 -0.84 5.92
N ASP A 517 -23.86 -0.71 4.77
CA ASP A 517 -24.95 -1.60 4.32
C ASP A 517 -24.53 -3.07 4.24
N SER A 518 -23.28 -3.36 3.82
CA SER A 518 -22.76 -4.74 3.82
C SER A 518 -22.69 -5.35 5.21
N VAL A 519 -22.38 -4.53 6.22
CA VAL A 519 -22.14 -4.98 7.59
C VAL A 519 -23.45 -5.04 8.39
N ASN A 520 -24.40 -4.17 8.06
CA ASN A 520 -25.75 -4.14 8.64
C ASN A 520 -26.52 -5.47 8.47
N ARG A 521 -26.08 -6.33 7.53
CA ARG A 521 -26.61 -7.68 7.32
C ARG A 521 -26.20 -8.70 8.41
N LEU A 522 -25.21 -8.36 9.23
CA LEU A 522 -24.74 -9.16 10.37
C LEU A 522 -24.89 -8.41 11.70
N ILE A 523 -24.61 -7.11 11.70
CA ILE A 523 -24.65 -6.23 12.87
C ILE A 523 -25.54 -5.02 12.53
N PRO A 524 -26.86 -5.09 12.78
CA PRO A 524 -27.80 -4.03 12.41
C PRO A 524 -27.72 -2.78 13.31
N VAL A 525 -27.13 -2.90 14.49
CA VAL A 525 -26.91 -1.80 15.44
C VAL A 525 -25.52 -1.22 15.19
N PHE A 526 -25.39 0.11 15.18
CA PHE A 526 -24.12 0.78 14.96
C PHE A 526 -23.11 0.39 16.06
N ASP A 527 -22.03 -0.26 15.65
CA ASP A 527 -20.87 -0.58 16.48
C ASP A 527 -19.60 -0.41 15.64
N PRO A 528 -18.88 0.73 15.76
CA PRO A 528 -17.80 1.08 14.85
C PRO A 528 -16.64 0.08 14.90
N PHE A 529 -16.38 -0.54 16.05
CA PHE A 529 -15.26 -1.47 16.21
C PHE A 529 -15.54 -2.82 15.54
N SER A 530 -16.69 -3.45 15.84
CA SER A 530 -17.06 -4.72 15.23
C SER A 530 -17.34 -4.57 13.73
N GLN A 531 -17.94 -3.45 13.32
CA GLN A 531 -18.18 -3.17 11.91
C GLN A 531 -16.88 -2.93 11.15
N GLY A 532 -15.95 -2.16 11.74
CA GLY A 532 -14.59 -1.99 11.22
C GLY A 532 -13.84 -3.32 11.07
N ALA A 533 -13.94 -4.21 12.06
CA ALA A 533 -13.32 -5.53 12.01
C ALA A 533 -13.83 -6.40 10.83
N LEU A 534 -15.14 -6.37 10.55
CA LEU A 534 -15.71 -7.09 9.39
C LEU A 534 -15.27 -6.50 8.05
N LEU A 535 -15.11 -5.18 7.97
CA LEU A 535 -14.55 -4.52 6.79
C LEU A 535 -13.07 -4.87 6.59
N ILE A 536 -12.27 -4.89 7.66
CA ILE A 536 -10.87 -5.34 7.61
C ILE A 536 -10.80 -6.80 7.14
N LEU A 537 -11.66 -7.68 7.67
CA LEU A 537 -11.74 -9.08 7.22
C LEU A 537 -11.98 -9.18 5.71
N LYS A 538 -12.93 -8.40 5.18
CA LYS A 538 -13.21 -8.33 3.73
C LYS A 538 -11.98 -7.88 2.94
N LEU A 539 -11.25 -6.87 3.41
CA LEU A 539 -10.05 -6.34 2.76
C LEU A 539 -8.86 -7.32 2.81
N MET A 540 -8.80 -8.18 3.82
CA MET A 540 -7.76 -9.20 3.97
C MET A 540 -7.97 -10.43 3.06
N ILE A 541 -9.20 -10.66 2.56
CA ILE A 541 -9.49 -11.83 1.71
C ILE A 541 -8.63 -11.84 0.42
N PRO A 542 -8.60 -10.77 -0.41
CA PRO A 542 -7.70 -10.74 -1.56
C PRO A 542 -6.22 -10.90 -1.21
N PHE A 543 -5.79 -10.36 -0.06
CA PHE A 543 -4.42 -10.51 0.45
C PHE A 543 -4.06 -11.97 0.75
N ALA A 544 -4.98 -12.71 1.38
CA ALA A 544 -4.81 -14.14 1.63
C ALA A 544 -4.70 -14.93 0.32
N LEU A 545 -5.52 -14.59 -0.69
CA LEU A 545 -5.48 -15.25 -2.01
C LEU A 545 -4.17 -15.01 -2.75
N ILE A 546 -3.70 -13.77 -2.87
CA ILE A 546 -2.44 -13.47 -3.56
C ILE A 546 -1.24 -14.08 -2.82
N SER A 547 -1.25 -14.05 -1.48
CA SER A 547 -0.19 -14.65 -0.65
C SER A 547 -0.13 -16.18 -0.84
N ALA A 548 -1.28 -16.86 -0.90
CA ALA A 548 -1.33 -18.29 -1.18
C ALA A 548 -0.77 -18.62 -2.57
N ASN A 549 -1.12 -17.83 -3.59
CA ASN A 549 -0.62 -18.00 -4.95
C ASN A 549 0.90 -17.74 -5.05
N LEU A 550 1.41 -16.68 -4.41
CA LEU A 550 2.86 -16.43 -4.32
C LEU A 550 3.60 -17.57 -3.61
N GLY A 551 3.02 -18.11 -2.53
CA GLY A 551 3.58 -19.24 -1.80
C GLY A 551 3.67 -20.52 -2.65
N VAL A 552 2.66 -20.78 -3.49
CA VAL A 552 2.71 -21.87 -4.49
C VAL A 552 3.77 -21.58 -5.55
N LEU A 553 3.84 -20.34 -6.04
CA LEU A 553 4.78 -19.94 -7.08
C LEU A 553 6.24 -20.07 -6.63
N ASN A 554 6.57 -19.66 -5.40
CA ASN A 554 7.89 -19.86 -4.79
C ASN A 554 8.34 -21.33 -4.87
N LYS A 555 7.45 -22.24 -4.43
CA LYS A 555 7.71 -23.69 -4.48
C LYS A 555 7.85 -24.20 -5.91
N ARG A 556 7.06 -23.69 -6.85
CA ARG A 556 7.07 -24.09 -8.27
C ARG A 556 8.33 -23.65 -9.00
N LEU A 557 8.84 -22.46 -8.68
CA LEU A 557 10.09 -21.94 -9.23
C LEU A 557 11.33 -22.54 -8.55
N GLY A 558 11.14 -23.29 -7.45
CA GLY A 558 12.22 -23.90 -6.67
C GLY A 558 13.03 -22.90 -5.86
N VAL A 559 12.49 -21.71 -5.62
CA VAL A 559 13.15 -20.65 -4.84
C VAL A 559 12.89 -20.86 -3.35
N ALA A 560 13.84 -20.43 -2.50
CA ALA A 560 13.70 -20.50 -1.06
C ALA A 560 12.38 -19.86 -0.56
N PRO A 561 11.76 -20.41 0.51
CA PRO A 561 10.58 -19.81 1.12
C PRO A 561 10.81 -18.34 1.47
N SER A 562 9.80 -17.50 1.25
CA SER A 562 9.82 -16.06 1.54
C SER A 562 10.78 -15.20 0.72
N ALA A 563 11.61 -15.76 -0.18
CA ALA A 563 12.58 -15.01 -0.97
C ALA A 563 11.93 -13.91 -1.82
N LEU A 564 10.94 -14.26 -2.65
CA LEU A 564 10.21 -13.28 -3.47
C LEU A 564 9.44 -12.27 -2.61
N PHE A 565 8.95 -12.69 -1.44
CA PHE A 565 8.25 -11.78 -0.52
C PHE A 565 9.21 -10.75 0.08
N MET A 566 10.44 -11.15 0.43
CA MET A 566 11.46 -10.21 0.93
C MET A 566 11.88 -9.20 -0.15
N VAL A 567 11.94 -9.62 -1.43
CA VAL A 567 12.16 -8.70 -2.56
C VAL A 567 11.02 -7.67 -2.64
N VAL A 568 9.77 -8.13 -2.54
CA VAL A 568 8.59 -7.23 -2.52
C VAL A 568 8.68 -6.24 -1.38
N MET A 569 9.00 -6.69 -0.15
CA MET A 569 9.13 -5.83 1.01
C MET A 569 10.14 -4.71 0.76
N ALA A 570 11.33 -5.05 0.29
CA ALA A 570 12.39 -4.07 0.01
C ALA A 570 11.98 -3.01 -1.03
N ILE A 571 11.15 -3.39 -2.00
CA ILE A 571 10.74 -2.54 -3.12
C ILE A 571 9.50 -1.71 -2.76
N SER A 572 8.64 -2.23 -1.87
CA SER A 572 7.41 -1.57 -1.45
C SER A 572 7.64 -0.23 -0.75
N ASP A 573 8.80 -0.07 -0.09
CA ASP A 573 9.15 1.17 0.62
C ASP A 573 9.43 2.36 -0.31
N ILE A 574 9.66 2.12 -1.61
CA ILE A 574 9.74 3.20 -2.62
C ILE A 574 8.42 3.96 -2.65
N LEU A 575 7.29 3.26 -2.52
CA LEU A 575 5.96 3.85 -2.51
C LEU A 575 5.72 4.66 -1.24
N THR A 576 6.17 4.14 -0.08
CA THR A 576 6.10 4.86 1.20
C THR A 576 6.89 6.17 1.14
N LEU A 577 8.10 6.13 0.56
CA LEU A 577 8.93 7.31 0.38
C LEU A 577 8.28 8.33 -0.56
N TYR A 578 7.65 7.89 -1.64
CA TYR A 578 6.88 8.78 -2.52
C TYR A 578 5.78 9.50 -1.74
N PHE A 579 4.95 8.76 -0.98
CA PHE A 579 3.87 9.37 -0.21
C PHE A 579 4.39 10.35 0.83
N PHE A 580 5.48 10.02 1.52
CA PHE A 580 6.12 10.92 2.48
C PHE A 580 6.46 12.29 1.88
N TRP A 581 6.92 12.33 0.63
CA TRP A 581 7.24 13.59 -0.07
C TRP A 581 6.02 14.31 -0.64
N VAL A 582 4.93 13.58 -0.94
CA VAL A 582 3.69 14.13 -1.47
C VAL A 582 2.75 14.64 -0.36
N VAL A 583 2.94 14.22 0.89
CA VAL A 583 2.14 14.74 2.03
C VAL A 583 2.22 16.27 2.07
N LYS A 584 1.03 16.89 2.10
CA LYS A 584 0.85 18.33 2.28
C LYS A 584 0.36 18.61 3.69
N ASP A 585 0.88 19.67 4.30
CA ASP A 585 0.47 20.12 5.63
C ASP A 585 -0.80 21.02 5.58
N GLU A 586 -1.39 21.17 4.39
CA GLU A 586 -2.57 22.00 4.12
C GLU A 586 -3.67 21.17 3.48
N GLY A 587 -4.88 21.23 4.03
CA GLY A 587 -6.07 20.58 3.49
C GLY A 587 -7.32 20.89 4.33
N SER A 588 -8.49 20.81 3.71
CA SER A 588 -9.77 20.71 4.42
C SER A 588 -10.07 19.23 4.65
N TRP A 589 -10.42 18.86 5.89
CA TRP A 589 -10.82 17.50 6.25
C TRP A 589 -12.05 17.02 5.47
#